data_AF-T1IP10-F1
#
_entry.id   AF-T1IP10-F1
#
_cell.length_a   1.000
_cell.length_b   1.000
_cell.length_c   1.000
_cell.angle_alpha   90.00
_cell.angle_beta   90.00
_cell.angle_gamma   90.00
#
_symmetry.space_group_name_H-M   'P 1'
#
loop_
_entity.id
_entity.type
_entity.pdbx_description
1 polymer ?
#
loop_
_entity_poly.entity_id
_entity_poly.type
_entity_poly.pdbx_seq_one_letter_code
_entity_poly.pdbx_strand_id
1 'polypeptide(L)'
;MMVKDNRRYYLDLKENSRGRFLRVSQTIARGGPRSQIAIPAQGMIEFRDALTDLLEEFGTDDGGFKGELPEGRHMRVENKNFYFDIGQNNRGIYMRISEVS
;
A
#
# COMPACT_ATOMS: atom_id res chain seq x y z
N MET A 1 10.55 -1.71 -10.29
CA MET A 1 9.89 -0.37 -10.24
C MET A 1 8.56 -0.49 -10.95
N MET A 2 7.46 -0.14 -10.27
CA MET A 2 6.14 -0.10 -10.89
C MET A 2 5.79 1.36 -11.25
N VAL A 3 5.04 1.55 -12.34
CA VAL A 3 4.64 2.89 -12.81
C VAL A 3 3.15 2.88 -13.08
N LYS A 4 2.43 3.86 -12.52
CA LYS A 4 1.02 4.10 -12.81
C LYS A 4 0.83 5.61 -12.96
N ASP A 5 0.34 6.03 -14.12
CA ASP A 5 0.24 7.45 -14.50
C ASP A 5 1.56 8.20 -14.27
N ASN A 6 1.54 9.24 -13.44
CA ASN A 6 2.71 10.02 -13.05
C ASN A 6 3.38 9.52 -11.76
N ARG A 7 2.97 8.36 -11.21
CA ARG A 7 3.51 7.81 -9.97
C ARG A 7 4.48 6.67 -10.26
N ARG A 8 5.62 6.69 -9.59
CA ARG A 8 6.61 5.61 -9.59
C ARG A 8 6.69 4.99 -8.20
N TYR A 9 6.66 3.67 -8.16
CA TYR A 9 6.72 2.88 -6.95
C TYR A 9 8.00 2.05 -6.93
N TYR A 10 8.75 2.16 -5.84
CA TYR A 10 9.98 1.42 -5.58
C TYR A 10 9.76 0.49 -4.39
N LEU A 11 10.18 -0.76 -4.55
CA LEU A 11 10.10 -1.80 -3.54
C LEU A 11 11.53 -2.28 -3.30
N ASP A 12 12.11 -1.86 -2.19
CA ASP A 12 13.50 -2.17 -1.84
C ASP A 12 13.51 -3.05 -0.59
N LEU A 13 13.98 -4.29 -0.69
CA LEU A 13 14.30 -5.08 0.50
C LEU A 13 15.60 -4.54 1.09
N LYS A 14 15.56 -4.14 2.36
CA LYS A 14 16.68 -3.51 3.08
C LYS A 14 16.93 -4.19 4.41
N GLU A 15 18.11 -3.95 4.95
CA GLU A 15 18.54 -4.44 6.26
C GLU A 15 19.21 -3.31 7.05
N ASN A 16 18.97 -3.26 8.35
CA ASN A 16 19.68 -2.40 9.29
C ASN A 16 19.84 -3.14 10.64
N SER A 17 20.37 -2.46 11.66
CA SER A 17 20.57 -3.03 13.00
C SER A 17 19.29 -3.51 13.70
N ARG A 18 18.10 -3.09 13.23
CA ARG A 18 16.79 -3.52 13.75
C ARG A 18 16.20 -4.70 12.97
N GLY A 19 16.85 -5.14 11.90
CA GLY A 19 16.42 -6.27 11.08
C GLY A 19 16.16 -5.91 9.62
N ARG A 20 15.47 -6.82 8.92
CA ARG A 20 15.11 -6.69 7.50
C ARG A 20 13.72 -6.11 7.33
N PHE A 21 13.55 -5.27 6.32
CA PHE A 21 12.27 -4.63 6.01
C PHE A 21 12.15 -4.34 4.52
N LEU A 22 10.91 -4.37 4.01
CA LEU A 22 10.59 -3.91 2.67
C LEU A 22 10.22 -2.43 2.74
N ARG A 23 11.01 -1.58 2.08
CA ARG A 23 10.68 -0.17 1.90
C ARG A 23 9.86 -0.01 0.63
N VAL A 24 8.63 0.48 0.77
CA VAL A 24 7.77 0.87 -0.35
C VAL A 24 7.78 2.39 -0.46
N SER A 25 8.33 2.94 -1.54
CA SER A 25 8.35 4.38 -1.80
C SER A 25 7.48 4.74 -2.99
N GLN A 26 6.64 5.77 -2.86
CA GLN A 26 5.92 6.41 -3.95
C GLN A 26 6.53 7.77 -4.24
N THR A 27 6.85 8.05 -5.51
CA THR A 27 7.28 9.36 -5.98
C THR A 27 6.40 9.83 -7.12
N ILE A 28 6.09 11.13 -7.17
CA ILE A 28 5.42 11.75 -8.31
C ILE A 28 6.46 12.28 -9.29
N ALA A 29 6.30 11.99 -10.58
CA ALA A 29 7.17 12.46 -11.65
C ALA A 29 7.29 14.00 -11.62
N ARG A 30 8.46 14.53 -12.03
CA ARG A 30 8.78 15.97 -12.05
C ARG A 30 8.85 16.63 -10.66
N GLY A 31 9.42 15.93 -9.67
CA GLY A 31 9.78 16.54 -8.38
C GLY A 31 8.62 16.75 -7.40
N GLY A 32 7.50 16.06 -7.61
CA GLY A 32 6.40 16.08 -6.64
C GLY A 32 6.73 15.34 -5.33
N PRO A 33 5.82 15.38 -4.34
CA PRO A 33 6.05 14.79 -3.03
C PRO A 33 6.41 13.31 -3.09
N ARG A 34 7.30 12.90 -2.18
CA ARG A 34 7.69 11.51 -1.94
C ARG A 34 7.07 11.03 -0.63
N SER A 35 6.39 9.90 -0.67
CA SER A 35 5.93 9.17 0.52
C SER A 35 6.57 7.79 0.56
N GLN A 36 6.71 7.23 1.77
CA GLN A 36 7.23 5.89 1.94
C GLN A 36 6.67 5.23 3.21
N ILE A 37 6.59 3.90 3.17
CA ILE A 37 6.35 3.04 4.33
C ILE A 37 7.46 1.98 4.42
N ALA A 38 7.66 1.42 5.60
CA ALA A 38 8.63 0.39 5.91
C ALA A 38 7.93 -0.81 6.60
N ILE A 39 7.75 -1.88 5.83
CA ILE A 39 7.08 -3.11 6.29
C ILE A 39 8.15 -4.05 6.85
N PRO A 40 8.12 -4.42 8.14
CA PRO A 40 9.03 -5.44 8.68
C PRO A 40 8.90 -6.75 7.91
N ALA A 41 10.02 -7.44 7.66
CA ALA A 41 10.02 -8.65 6.83
C ALA A 41 9.06 -9.74 7.35
N GLN A 42 8.90 -9.81 8.67
CA GLN A 42 8.02 -10.75 9.38
C GLN A 42 6.54 -10.54 9.06
N GLY A 43 6.13 -9.32 8.72
CA GLY A 43 4.75 -8.98 8.38
C GLY A 43 4.42 -9.03 6.89
N MET A 44 5.38 -9.38 6.02
CA MET A 44 5.17 -9.32 4.57
C MET A 44 4.13 -10.34 4.07
N ILE A 45 4.02 -11.50 4.71
CA ILE A 45 3.02 -12.51 4.34
C ILE A 45 1.62 -12.00 4.67
N GLU A 46 1.38 -11.55 5.90
CA GLU A 46 0.11 -10.95 6.31
C GLU A 46 -0.25 -9.74 5.45
N PHE A 47 0.74 -8.91 5.09
CA PHE A 47 0.53 -7.76 4.23
C PHE A 47 0.09 -8.18 2.82
N ARG A 48 0.71 -9.23 2.26
CA ARG A 48 0.30 -9.82 0.98
C ARG A 48 -1.12 -10.35 1.07
N ASP A 49 -1.43 -11.12 2.10
CA ASP A 49 -2.74 -11.77 2.25
C ASP A 49 -3.84 -10.72 2.41
N ALA A 50 -3.61 -9.66 3.18
CA ALA A 50 -4.53 -8.53 3.29
C ALA A 50 -4.78 -7.83 1.92
N LEU A 51 -3.76 -7.72 1.07
CA LEU A 51 -3.92 -7.21 -0.29
C LEU A 51 -4.67 -8.18 -1.20
N THR A 52 -4.38 -9.48 -1.10
CA THR A 52 -5.04 -10.53 -1.90
C THR A 52 -6.53 -10.52 -1.65
N ASP A 53 -6.96 -10.56 -0.38
CA ASP A 53 -8.38 -10.59 -0.05
C ASP A 53 -9.11 -9.34 -0.58
N LEU A 54 -8.49 -8.16 -0.49
CA LEU A 54 -9.05 -6.92 -1.03
C LEU A 54 -9.18 -6.95 -2.56
N LEU A 55 -8.23 -7.60 -3.25
CA LEU A 55 -8.25 -7.74 -4.71
C LEU A 55 -9.27 -8.79 -5.16
N GLU A 56 -9.45 -9.88 -4.42
CA GLU A 56 -10.45 -10.90 -4.72
C GLU A 56 -11.87 -10.35 -4.58
N GLU A 57 -12.11 -9.52 -3.56
CA GLU A 57 -13.44 -8.99 -3.26
C GLU A 57 -13.77 -7.72 -4.08
N PHE A 58 -12.78 -6.87 -4.38
CA PHE A 58 -13.00 -5.54 -5.00
C PHE A 58 -12.11 -5.23 -6.20
N GLY A 59 -11.27 -6.16 -6.64
CA GLY A 59 -10.49 -6.01 -7.87
C GLY A 59 -11.42 -5.91 -9.07
N THR A 60 -11.29 -4.83 -9.85
CA THR A 60 -12.02 -4.66 -11.11
C THR A 60 -11.03 -4.35 -12.22
N ASP A 61 -11.19 -4.98 -13.39
CA ASP A 61 -10.30 -4.78 -14.54
C ASP A 61 -10.52 -3.41 -15.23
N ASP A 62 -11.68 -2.78 -14.99
CA ASP A 62 -12.15 -1.58 -15.66
C ASP A 62 -12.16 -0.32 -14.78
N GLY A 63 -11.77 -0.42 -13.50
CA GLY A 63 -11.66 0.71 -12.58
C GLY A 63 -12.99 1.42 -12.29
N GLY A 64 -14.10 0.78 -12.64
CA GLY A 64 -15.44 1.37 -12.70
C GLY A 64 -16.31 1.01 -11.50
N PHE A 65 -15.82 1.12 -10.28
CA PHE A 65 -16.66 0.80 -9.13
C PHE A 65 -17.61 1.95 -8.79
N LYS A 66 -18.92 1.65 -8.86
CA LYS A 66 -20.03 2.53 -8.53
C LYS A 66 -20.89 1.91 -7.40
N GLY A 67 -20.24 1.36 -6.38
CA GLY A 67 -20.88 0.71 -5.22
C GLY A 67 -20.34 1.22 -3.88
N GLU A 68 -20.74 0.58 -2.77
CA GLU A 68 -20.17 0.83 -1.44
C GLU A 68 -18.74 0.29 -1.36
N LEU A 69 -17.81 1.14 -0.93
CA LEU A 69 -16.42 0.73 -0.77
C LEU A 69 -16.28 -0.22 0.43
N PRO A 70 -15.34 -1.17 0.41
CA PRO A 70 -15.04 -2.00 1.57
C PRO A 70 -14.65 -1.17 2.78
N GLU A 71 -14.91 -1.77 3.94
CA GLU A 71 -14.29 -1.31 5.18
C GLU A 71 -12.76 -1.41 5.10
N GLY A 72 -12.10 -0.46 5.75
CA GLY A 72 -10.65 -0.44 5.83
C GLY A 72 -10.13 -1.64 6.64
N ARG A 73 -8.96 -2.16 6.25
CA ARG A 73 -8.27 -3.21 7.00
C ARG A 73 -7.20 -2.63 7.92
N HIS A 74 -6.90 -3.34 9.00
CA HIS A 74 -5.84 -3.00 9.95
C HIS A 74 -4.96 -4.24 10.16
N MET A 75 -3.66 -4.02 10.28
CA MET A 75 -2.73 -5.04 10.76
C MET A 75 -1.68 -4.41 11.66
N ARG A 76 -1.15 -5.21 12.58
CA ARG A 76 -0.05 -4.81 13.45
C ARG A 76 1.12 -5.76 13.26
N VAL A 77 2.30 -5.19 13.01
CA VAL A 77 3.57 -5.93 12.92
C VAL A 77 4.57 -5.27 13.84
N GLU A 78 5.06 -6.02 14.82
CA GLU A 78 5.91 -5.50 15.89
C GLU A 78 5.26 -4.26 16.57
N ASN A 79 5.89 -3.09 16.43
CA ASN A 79 5.46 -1.82 16.99
C ASN A 79 4.79 -0.92 15.95
N LYS A 80 4.47 -1.42 14.77
CA LYS A 80 3.86 -0.66 13.68
C LYS A 80 2.43 -1.10 13.44
N ASN A 81 1.53 -0.14 13.29
CA ASN A 81 0.17 -0.34 12.80
C ASN A 81 0.10 0.11 11.34
N PHE A 82 -0.49 -0.72 10.50
CA PHE A 82 -0.81 -0.39 9.11
C PHE A 82 -2.33 -0.36 8.94
N TYR A 83 -2.81 0.69 8.30
CA TYR A 83 -4.21 0.88 7.95
C TYR A 83 -4.34 0.92 6.43
N PHE A 84 -5.28 0.15 5.90
CA PHE A 84 -5.57 0.00 4.47
C PHE A 84 -6.95 0.60 4.22
N ASP A 85 -7.00 1.88 3.90
CA ASP A 85 -8.25 2.58 3.64
C ASP A 85 -8.56 2.55 2.15
N ILE A 86 -9.73 2.04 1.76
CA ILE A 86 -10.19 2.10 0.38
C ILE A 86 -10.97 3.38 0.17
N GLY A 87 -10.57 4.15 -0.83
CA GLY A 87 -11.15 5.44 -1.16
C GLY A 87 -11.45 5.54 -2.65
N GLN A 88 -12.31 6.48 -3.00
CA GLN A 88 -12.65 6.78 -4.39
C GLN A 88 -12.51 8.28 -4.64
N ASN A 89 -12.00 8.62 -5.82
CA ASN A 89 -11.97 9.99 -6.31
C ASN A 89 -12.26 10.02 -7.82
N ASN A 90 -12.19 11.20 -8.44
CA ASN A 90 -12.46 11.38 -9.87
C ASN A 90 -11.51 10.60 -10.81
N ARG A 91 -10.44 9.98 -10.29
CA ARG A 91 -9.50 9.13 -11.04
C ARG A 91 -9.76 7.63 -10.84
N GLY A 92 -10.75 7.26 -10.03
CA GLY A 92 -11.11 5.89 -9.71
C GLY A 92 -10.90 5.53 -8.24
N ILE A 93 -10.94 4.23 -7.95
CA ILE A 93 -10.66 3.68 -6.63
C ILE A 93 -9.14 3.70 -6.38
N TYR A 94 -8.76 3.93 -5.13
CA TYR A 94 -7.41 3.77 -4.65
C TYR A 94 -7.40 3.19 -3.24
N MET A 95 -6.27 2.59 -2.89
CA MET A 95 -5.97 2.19 -1.51
C MET A 95 -4.96 3.16 -0.92
N ARG A 96 -5.25 3.69 0.27
CA ARG A 96 -4.30 4.44 1.08
C ARG A 96 -3.77 3.52 2.16
N ILE A 97 -2.45 3.33 2.16
CA ILE A 97 -1.76 2.57 3.20
C ILE A 97 -1.06 3.56 4.12
N SER A 98 -1.47 3.59 5.39
CA SER A 98 -0.91 4.46 6.42
C SER A 98 -0.09 3.65 7.41
N GLU A 99 1.13 4.09 7.70
CA GLU A 99 2.00 3.51 8.74
C GLU A 99 2.00 4.41 9.97
N VAL A 100 1.68 3.84 11.14
CA VAL A 100 1.73 4.52 12.45
C VAL A 100 2.64 3.72 13.37
N SER A 101 3.62 4.38 13.98
CA SER A 101 4.59 3.78 14.92
C SER A 101 4.38 4.28 16.34
#